data_AF-A0A259EVN4-F1
#
_entry.id   AF-A0A259EVN4-F1
#
_cell.length_a   1.000
_cell.length_b   1.000
_cell.length_c   1.000
_cell.angle_alpha   90.00
_cell.angle_beta   90.00
_cell.angle_gamma   90.00
#
_symmetry.space_group_name_H-M   'P 1'
#
loop_
_entity.id
_entity.type
_entity.pdbx_description
1 polymer ?
#
loop_
_entity_poly.entity_id
_entity_poly.type
_entity_poly.pdbx_seq_one_letter_code
_entity_poly.pdbx_strand_id
1 'polypeptide(L)' 'MAGPFIVLGVYAWFEGVEEHRTIFLQYFQQLFPLGVALTLGALILGFVVLNRLFNTYVTGIAATSERLRVTP' A
#
# COMPACT_ATOMS: atom_id res chain seq x y z
N MET A 1 -6.93 7.66 1.85
CA MET A 1 -8.19 6.90 2.05
C MET A 1 -8.32 6.32 3.45
N ALA A 2 -7.27 5.79 4.09
CA ALA A 2 -7.37 5.27 5.47
C ALA A 2 -7.50 6.34 6.57
N GLY A 3 -7.03 7.58 6.34
CA GLY A 3 -7.01 8.66 7.35
C GLY A 3 -8.35 8.91 8.07
N PRO A 4 -9.47 9.10 7.35
CA PRO A 4 -10.78 9.25 7.97
C PRO A 4 -11.20 8.06 8.86
N PHE A 5 -10.85 6.83 8.48
CA PHE A 5 -11.18 5.63 9.27
C PHE A 5 -10.33 5.51 10.53
N ILE A 6 -9.05 5.91 10.48
CA ILE A 6 -8.18 5.96 11.67
C ILE A 6 -8.72 6.97 12.66
N VAL A 7 -9.08 8.18 12.19
CA VAL A 7 -9.62 9.24 13.06
C VAL A 7 -10.93 8.80 13.71
N LEU A 8 -11.86 8.21 12.94
CA LEU A 8 -13.11 7.70 13.47
C LEU A 8 -12.92 6.54 14.45
N GLY A 9 -11.97 5.64 14.18
CA GLY A 9 -11.63 4.54 15.08
C GLY A 9 -11.09 5.03 16.43
N VAL A 10 -10.20 6.03 16.41
CA VAL A 10 -9.66 6.64 17.64
C VAL A 10 -10.74 7.40 18.41
N TYR A 11 -11.60 8.15 17.71
CA TYR A 11 -12.72 8.85 18.34
C TYR A 11 -13.71 7.89 18.98
N ALA A 12 -14.13 6.84 18.26
CA ALA A 12 -15.05 5.82 18.77
C ALA A 12 -14.45 5.05 19.96
N TRP A 13 -13.14 4.79 19.93
CA TRP A 13 -12.41 4.22 21.07
C TRP A 13 -12.46 5.13 22.30
N PHE A 14 -12.27 6.44 22.12
CA PHE A 14 -12.26 7.43 23.20
C PHE A 14 -13.65 7.66 23.82
N GLU A 15 -14.72 7.53 23.04
CA GLU A 15 -16.11 7.62 23.52
C GLU A 15 -16.63 6.30 24.12
N GLY A 16 -16.04 5.16 23.77
CA GLY A 16 -16.49 3.85 24.22
C GLY A 16 -16.38 3.63 25.73
N VAL A 17 -17.36 2.92 26.32
CA VAL A 17 -17.31 2.43 27.71
C VAL A 17 -16.22 1.36 27.86
N GLU A 18 -15.62 1.22 29.05
CA GLU A 18 -14.51 0.29 29.34
C GLU A 18 -14.69 -1.10 28.71
N GLU A 19 -15.89 -1.68 28.85
CA GLU A 19 -16.23 -3.01 28.30
C GLU A 19 -16.10 -3.09 26.76
N HIS A 20 -16.55 -2.05 26.06
CA HIS A 20 -16.48 -1.97 24.59
C HIS A 20 -15.06 -1.77 24.10
N ARG A 21 -14.23 -1.06 24.90
CA ARG A 21 -12.81 -0.91 24.66
C ARG A 21 -12.11 -2.27 24.74
N THR A 22 -12.35 -3.06 25.77
CA THR A 22 -11.70 -4.36 25.92
C THR A 22 -11.98 -5.28 24.72
N ILE A 23 -13.25 -5.32 24.27
CA ILE A 23 -13.68 -6.10 23.12
C ILE A 23 -12.99 -5.61 21.84
N PHE A 24 -12.96 -4.29 21.59
CA PHE A 24 -12.30 -3.75 20.41
C PHE A 24 -10.80 -4.07 20.40
N LEU A 25 -10.08 -3.94 21.52
CA LEU A 25 -8.65 -4.28 21.58
C LEU A 25 -8.40 -5.72 21.22
N GLN A 26 -9.23 -6.64 21.73
CA GLN A 26 -9.09 -8.06 21.47
C GLN A 26 -9.20 -8.36 19.97
N TYR A 27 -10.24 -7.85 19.30
CA TYR A 27 -10.41 -8.04 17.86
C TYR A 27 -9.36 -7.30 17.04
N PHE A 28 -9.01 -6.07 17.45
CA PHE A 28 -8.00 -5.28 16.77
C PHE A 28 -6.64 -5.98 16.80
N GLN A 29 -6.21 -6.50 17.95
CA GLN A 29 -4.95 -7.23 18.08
C GLN A 29 -4.91 -8.50 17.22
N GLN A 30 -6.05 -9.16 17.05
CA GLN A 30 -6.15 -10.36 16.20
C GLN A 30 -6.04 -10.02 14.70
N LEU A 31 -6.65 -8.91 14.27
CA LEU A 31 -6.72 -8.52 12.86
C LEU A 31 -5.54 -7.64 12.40
N PHE A 32 -4.93 -6.91 13.32
CA PHE A 32 -3.87 -5.95 13.03
C PHE A 32 -2.65 -6.58 12.33
N PRO A 33 -2.10 -7.74 12.77
CA PRO A 33 -0.98 -8.38 12.09
C PRO A 33 -1.29 -8.73 10.63
N LEU A 34 -2.51 -9.22 10.37
CA LEU A 34 -2.95 -9.53 9.01
C LEU A 34 -3.07 -8.25 8.16
N GLY A 35 -3.65 -7.19 8.73
CA GLY A 35 -3.75 -5.88 8.06
C GLY A 35 -2.38 -5.30 7.69
N VAL A 36 -1.40 -5.40 8.59
CA VAL A 36 -0.01 -5.00 8.33
C VAL A 36 0.61 -5.85 7.23
N ALA A 37 0.47 -7.19 7.30
CA ALA A 37 1.01 -8.10 6.29
C ALA A 37 0.43 -7.82 4.89
N LEU A 38 -0.88 -7.60 4.78
CA LEU A 38 -1.53 -7.25 3.52
C LEU A 38 -1.08 -5.90 2.99
N THR A 39 -0.91 -4.90 3.87
CA THR A 39 -0.46 -3.55 3.48
C THR A 39 0.97 -3.59 2.95
N LEU A 40 1.87 -4.26 3.66
CA LEU A 40 3.26 -4.42 3.21
C LEU A 40 3.33 -5.26 1.93
N GLY A 41 2.55 -6.33 1.84
CA GLY A 41 2.45 -7.16 0.64
C GLY A 41 2.01 -6.35 -0.57
N ALA A 42 0.94 -5.56 -0.44
CA ALA A 42 0.44 -4.68 -1.50
C ALA A 42 1.47 -3.60 -1.89
N LEU A 43 2.17 -3.01 -0.91
CA LEU A 43 3.21 -2.02 -1.16
C LEU A 43 4.36 -2.62 -1.97
N ILE A 44 4.89 -3.78 -1.55
CA ILE A 44 5.96 -4.48 -2.25
C ILE A 44 5.52 -4.84 -3.67
N LEU A 45 4.31 -5.39 -3.83
CA LEU A 45 3.75 -5.71 -5.15
C LEU A 45 3.66 -4.47 -6.04
N GLY A 46 3.18 -3.35 -5.50
CA GLY A 46 3.12 -2.07 -6.20
C GLY A 46 4.50 -1.63 -6.69
N PHE A 47 5.52 -1.68 -5.82
CA PHE A 47 6.90 -1.38 -6.21
C PHE A 47 7.43 -2.31 -7.29
N VAL A 48 7.19 -3.63 -7.19
CA VAL A 48 7.64 -4.60 -8.20
C VAL A 48 6.99 -4.32 -9.56
N VAL A 49 5.69 -4.04 -9.57
CA VAL A 49 4.95 -3.71 -10.79
C VAL A 49 5.48 -2.42 -11.40
N LEU A 50 5.60 -1.35 -10.62
CA LEU A 50 6.13 -0.06 -11.09
C LEU A 50 7.56 -0.18 -11.61
N ASN A 51 8.43 -0.89 -10.90
CA ASN A 51 9.82 -1.09 -11.32
C ASN A 51 9.90 -1.86 -12.64
N ARG A 52 9.06 -2.88 -12.84
CA ARG A 52 9.00 -3.61 -14.11
C ARG A 52 8.51 -2.73 -15.25
N LEU A 53 7.41 -2.00 -15.04
CA LEU A 53 6.87 -1.06 -16.03
C LEU A 53 7.90 0.00 -16.42
N PHE A 54 8.58 0.57 -15.43
CA PHE A 54 9.62 1.56 -15.65
C PHE A 54 10.79 1.00 -16.47
N ASN A 55 11.29 -0.20 -16.12
CA ASN A 55 12.37 -0.84 -16.86
C ASN A 55 11.97 -1.13 -18.31
N THR A 56 10.76 -1.66 -18.54
CA THR A 56 10.23 -1.87 -19.90
C THR A 56 10.15 -0.56 -20.68
N TYR A 57 9.65 0.51 -20.06
CA TYR A 57 9.54 1.82 -20.69
C TYR A 57 10.91 2.39 -21.07
N VAL A 58 11.87 2.41 -20.16
CA VAL A 58 13.23 2.91 -20.41
C VAL A 58 13.94 2.08 -21.48
N THR A 59 13.81 0.76 -21.42
CA THR A 59 14.40 -0.14 -22.42
C THR A 59 13.79 0.08 -23.79
N GLY A 60 12.47 0.31 -23.85
CA GLY A 60 11.76 0.68 -25.07
C GLY A 60 12.29 1.98 -25.67
N ILE A 61 12.46 3.03 -24.86
CA ILE A 61 13.04 4.30 -25.31
C ILE A 61 14.47 4.12 -25.82
N ALA A 62 15.31 3.36 -25.12
CA ALA A 62 16.68 3.11 -25.54
C ALA A 62 16.70 2.45 -26.94
N ALA A 63 15.88 1.43 -27.15
CA ALA A 63 15.76 0.76 -28.44
C ALA A 63 15.23 1.68 -29.56
N THR A 64 14.28 2.56 -29.26
CA THR A 64 13.78 3.56 -30.22
C THR A 64 14.85 4.59 -30.56
N SER A 65 15.59 5.08 -29.55
CA SER A 65 16.68 6.05 -29.76
C SER A 65 17.79 5.48 -30.63
N GLU A 66 18.13 4.20 -30.45
CA GLU A 66 19.14 3.52 -31.25
C GLU A 66 18.69 3.41 -32.70
N ARG A 67 17.42 3.00 -32.95
CA ARG A 67 16.84 2.96 -34.31
C ARG A 67 16.86 4.31 -35.02
N LEU A 68 16.51 5.39 -34.31
CA LEU A 68 16.55 6.75 -34.87
C LEU A 68 17.97 7.21 -35.19
N ARG A 69 18.99 6.74 -34.46
CA ARG A 69 20.41 7.08 -34.71
C ARG A 69 21.01 6.36 -35.92
N VAL A 70 20.50 5.19 -36.28
CA VAL A 70 20.98 4.42 -37.46
C VAL A 70 20.19 4.73 -38.74
N THR A 71 19.16 5.55 -38.66
CA THR A 71 18.43 6.03 -39.84
C THR A 71 19.08 7.34 -40.30
N PRO A 72 19.71 7.40 -41.49
CA PRO A 72 20.38 8.62 -41.99
C PRO A 72 19.40 9.74 -42.35
#